data_AF-A0A5K1K409-F1
#
_entry.id   AF-A0A5K1K409-F1
#
_cell.length_a   1.000
_cell.length_b   1.000
_cell.length_c   1.000
_cell.angle_alpha   90.00
_cell.angle_beta   90.00
_cell.angle_gamma   90.00
#
_symmetry.space_group_name_H-M   'P 1'
#
loop_
_entity.id
_entity.type
_entity.pdbx_description
1 polymer ?
#
loop_
_entity_poly.entity_id
_entity_poly.type
_entity_poly.pdbx_seq_one_letter_code
_entity_poly.pdbx_strand_id
1 'polypeptide(L)'
;MDTDDPEHISWLYQVAAARAKEFKIEGVTYSLTQGVVKNIIPAIASTNAIIAASCCNEAFKIATSSAAYLNNYFMLIGTDSVYSYTFEHEKRDDCPVCGGQSLSIAVNKEWTVERLIEMLIERQDIQVKKPSLSTPGKQIYFQAPPQLEQATRPNLEKKVSELVPDGGEVTVTATTLPFNLSLRVTYT
;
A
#
# COMPACT_ATOMS: atom_id res chain seq x y z
N MET A 1 0.70 23.80 -1.73
CA MET A 1 1.84 23.81 -2.65
C MET A 1 1.45 22.94 -3.83
N ASP A 2 1.41 23.53 -5.02
CA ASP A 2 1.21 22.80 -6.27
C ASP A 2 2.59 22.39 -6.80
N THR A 3 2.78 21.09 -7.05
CA THR A 3 4.06 20.55 -7.49
C THR A 3 4.30 20.78 -8.98
N ASP A 4 3.25 21.07 -9.76
CA ASP A 4 3.33 21.34 -11.20
C ASP A 4 3.51 22.82 -11.54
N ASP A 5 3.31 23.70 -10.56
CA ASP A 5 3.55 25.14 -10.69
C ASP A 5 5.07 25.48 -10.62
N PRO A 6 5.65 26.06 -11.69
CA PRO A 6 7.05 26.45 -11.70
C PRO A 6 7.44 27.44 -10.60
N GLU A 7 6.54 28.34 -10.19
CA GLU A 7 6.80 29.34 -9.14
C GLU A 7 6.94 28.67 -7.77
N HIS A 8 6.03 27.75 -7.43
CA HIS A 8 6.11 26.98 -6.18
C HIS A 8 7.40 26.15 -6.10
N ILE A 9 7.78 25.50 -7.20
CA ILE A 9 9.03 24.71 -7.25
C ILE A 9 10.26 25.62 -7.15
N SER A 10 10.24 26.79 -7.80
CA SER A 10 11.33 27.77 -7.72
C SER A 10 11.52 28.27 -6.29
N TRP A 11 10.43 28.62 -5.62
CA TRP A 11 10.44 29.01 -4.20
C TRP A 11 11.00 27.89 -3.32
N LEU A 12 10.51 26.66 -3.50
CA LEU A 12 10.94 25.52 -2.69
C LEU A 12 12.42 25.20 -2.89
N TYR A 13 12.90 25.27 -4.14
CA TYR A 13 14.32 25.12 -4.47
C TYR A 13 15.17 26.17 -3.74
N GLN A 14 14.76 27.44 -3.74
CA GLN A 14 15.49 28.51 -3.05
C GLN A 14 15.58 28.25 -1.54
N VAL A 15 14.47 27.88 -0.90
CA VAL A 15 14.42 27.55 0.53
C VAL A 15 15.29 26.33 0.85
N ALA A 16 15.22 25.28 0.03
CA ALA A 16 16.01 24.06 0.20
C ALA A 16 17.51 24.33 0.02
N ALA A 17 17.89 25.14 -0.97
CA ALA A 17 19.28 25.51 -1.22
C ALA A 17 19.86 26.37 -0.08
N ALA A 18 19.08 27.32 0.47
CA ALA A 18 19.49 28.11 1.62
C ALA A 18 19.75 27.22 2.85
N ARG A 19 18.82 26.31 3.17
CA ARG A 19 19.00 25.33 4.24
C ARG A 19 20.20 24.43 4.01
N ALA A 20 20.38 23.91 2.80
CA ALA A 20 21.52 23.04 2.49
C ALA A 20 22.86 23.76 2.71
N LYS A 21 22.94 25.05 2.38
CA LYS A 21 24.13 25.89 2.63
C LYS A 21 24.46 26.02 4.12
N GLU A 22 23.46 26.17 4.99
CA GLU A 22 23.68 26.25 6.46
C GLU A 22 24.35 24.98 7.01
N PHE A 23 23.98 23.82 6.48
CA PHE A 23 24.49 22.52 6.90
C PHE A 23 25.64 22.00 6.03
N LYS A 24 26.14 22.81 5.08
CA LYS A 24 27.22 22.44 4.13
C LYS A 24 26.89 21.18 3.31
N ILE A 25 25.63 21.04 2.90
CA ILE A 25 25.15 19.96 2.04
C ILE A 25 25.17 20.44 0.59
N GLU A 26 25.85 19.71 -0.28
CA GLU A 26 25.93 19.99 -1.72
C GLU A 26 24.90 19.19 -2.52
N GLY A 27 24.72 19.53 -3.80
CA GLY A 27 23.90 18.73 -4.74
C GLY A 27 22.41 19.11 -4.81
N VAL A 28 21.96 20.16 -4.11
CA VAL A 28 20.59 20.68 -4.27
C VAL A 28 20.46 21.40 -5.60
N THR A 29 19.67 20.84 -6.52
CA THR A 29 19.37 21.40 -7.84
C THR A 29 17.86 21.53 -8.05
N TYR A 30 17.45 22.35 -9.01
CA TYR A 30 16.03 22.46 -9.41
C TYR A 30 15.47 21.11 -9.86
N SER A 31 16.22 20.36 -10.68
CA SER A 31 15.82 19.02 -11.14
C SER A 31 15.68 18.03 -9.99
N LEU A 32 16.61 18.02 -9.02
CA LEU A 32 16.49 17.19 -7.83
C LEU A 32 15.28 17.59 -6.98
N THR A 33 15.01 18.90 -6.83
CA THR A 33 13.84 19.42 -6.11
C THR A 33 12.55 18.92 -6.76
N GLN A 34 12.44 19.00 -8.09
CA GLN A 34 11.30 18.44 -8.83
C GLN A 34 11.19 16.92 -8.65
N GLY A 35 12.31 16.21 -8.78
CA GLY A 35 12.38 14.75 -8.64
C GLY A 35 11.86 14.27 -7.29
N VAL A 36 12.32 14.90 -6.21
CA VAL A 36 11.94 14.57 -4.83
C VAL A 36 10.47 14.88 -4.57
N VAL A 37 10.00 16.06 -4.96
CA VAL A 37 8.66 16.53 -4.61
C VAL A 37 7.56 15.82 -5.39
N LYS A 38 7.80 15.53 -6.67
CA LYS A 38 6.86 14.81 -7.52
C LYS A 38 7.01 13.29 -7.43
N ASN A 39 7.99 12.77 -6.69
CA ASN A 39 8.39 11.36 -6.72
C ASN A 39 8.57 10.85 -8.16
N ILE A 40 9.32 11.61 -8.98
CA ILE A 40 9.48 11.32 -10.42
C ILE A 40 10.14 9.95 -10.60
N ILE A 41 9.48 9.07 -11.35
CA ILE A 41 10.06 7.82 -11.85
C ILE A 41 10.60 8.10 -13.26
N PRO A 42 11.92 7.96 -13.51
CA PRO A 42 12.47 8.10 -14.85
C PRO A 42 11.81 7.12 -15.83
N ALA A 43 11.40 7.61 -17.00
CA ALA A 43 10.68 6.82 -17.99
C ALA A 43 11.23 7.05 -19.40
N ILE A 44 11.31 5.96 -20.18
CA ILE A 44 11.72 5.99 -21.60
C ILE A 44 10.74 5.19 -22.44
N ALA A 45 10.54 5.60 -23.70
CA ALA A 45 9.54 5.01 -24.59
C ALA A 45 9.78 3.52 -24.88
N SER A 46 11.05 3.09 -24.97
CA SER A 46 11.42 1.71 -25.29
C SER A 46 10.97 0.70 -24.22
N THR A 47 11.19 1.00 -22.94
CA THR A 47 10.75 0.12 -21.84
C THR A 47 9.23 -0.03 -21.84
N ASN A 48 8.50 1.08 -22.03
CA ASN A 48 7.04 1.05 -22.11
C ASN A 48 6.56 0.25 -23.32
N ALA A 49 7.23 0.37 -24.47
CA ALA A 49 6.89 -0.38 -25.68
C ALA A 49 7.06 -1.90 -25.48
N ILE A 50 8.15 -2.34 -24.85
CA ILE A 50 8.42 -3.78 -24.62
C ILE A 50 7.40 -4.37 -23.65
N ILE A 51 7.09 -3.67 -22.56
CA ILE A 51 6.09 -4.13 -21.58
C ILE A 51 4.69 -4.14 -22.22
N ALA A 52 4.30 -3.08 -22.93
CA ALA A 52 3.01 -3.02 -23.61
C ALA A 52 2.85 -4.13 -24.67
N ALA A 53 3.89 -4.38 -25.47
CA ALA A 53 3.89 -5.47 -26.45
C ALA A 53 3.69 -6.84 -25.78
N SER A 54 4.37 -7.07 -24.65
CA SER A 54 4.24 -8.30 -23.87
C SER A 54 2.82 -8.47 -23.31
N CYS A 55 2.25 -7.42 -22.71
CA CYS A 55 0.87 -7.43 -22.21
C CYS A 55 -0.16 -7.68 -23.32
N CYS A 56 -0.03 -7.00 -24.47
CA CYS A 56 -0.93 -7.19 -25.61
C CYS A 56 -0.85 -8.61 -26.18
N ASN A 57 0.35 -9.19 -26.24
CA ASN A 57 0.54 -10.57 -26.68
C ASN A 57 -0.16 -11.57 -25.75
N GLU A 58 -0.04 -11.40 -24.43
CA GLU A 58 -0.73 -12.26 -23.46
C GLU A 58 -2.26 -12.08 -23.51
N ALA A 59 -2.74 -10.84 -23.66
CA ALA A 59 -4.17 -10.57 -23.85
C ALA A 59 -4.72 -11.26 -25.10
N PHE A 60 -3.96 -11.23 -26.21
CA PHE A 60 -4.34 -11.92 -27.44
C PHE A 60 -4.38 -13.44 -27.25
N LYS A 61 -3.38 -14.04 -26.60
CA LYS A 61 -3.36 -15.48 -26.30
C LYS A 61 -4.55 -15.90 -25.43
N ILE A 62 -4.85 -15.14 -24.38
CA ILE A 62 -6.00 -15.40 -23.49
C ILE A 62 -7.32 -15.32 -24.27
N ALA A 63 -7.51 -14.29 -25.09
CA ALA A 63 -8.76 -14.08 -25.81
C ALA A 63 -9.00 -15.12 -26.92
N THR A 64 -7.94 -15.64 -27.54
CA THR A 64 -8.05 -16.51 -28.72
C THR A 64 -7.73 -17.97 -28.44
N SER A 65 -7.13 -18.28 -27.29
CA SER A 65 -6.56 -19.60 -26.99
C SER A 65 -5.58 -20.09 -28.08
N SER A 66 -4.92 -19.17 -28.79
CA SER A 66 -4.02 -19.47 -29.91
C SER A 66 -2.69 -20.10 -29.47
N ALA A 67 -2.26 -19.86 -28.23
CA ALA A 67 -1.08 -20.45 -27.62
C ALA A 67 -1.22 -20.47 -26.08
N ALA A 68 -0.32 -21.18 -25.41
CA ALA A 68 -0.17 -21.10 -23.96
C ALA A 68 0.26 -19.67 -23.56
N TYR A 69 -0.37 -19.14 -22.52
CA TYR A 69 -0.07 -17.83 -21.95
C TYR A 69 0.98 -17.92 -20.83
N LEU A 70 1.58 -16.76 -20.53
CA LEU A 70 2.60 -16.58 -19.50
C LEU A 70 2.09 -17.03 -18.13
N ASN A 71 2.94 -17.76 -17.40
CA ASN A 71 2.69 -18.16 -16.02
C ASN A 71 3.06 -17.04 -15.03
N ASN A 72 2.15 -16.06 -14.92
CA ASN A 72 2.06 -14.97 -13.95
C ASN A 72 3.16 -13.88 -13.87
N TYR A 73 4.44 -14.14 -14.17
CA TYR A 73 5.46 -13.11 -14.02
C TYR A 73 6.50 -13.07 -15.14
N PHE A 74 6.80 -11.85 -15.58
CA PHE A 74 7.82 -11.51 -16.56
C PHE A 74 8.55 -10.26 -16.08
N MET A 75 9.89 -10.32 -16.09
CA MET A 75 10.77 -9.22 -15.74
C MET A 75 11.65 -8.86 -16.93
N LEU A 76 11.87 -7.57 -17.14
CA LEU A 76 12.82 -7.03 -18.11
C LEU A 76 13.81 -6.11 -17.38
N ILE A 77 15.11 -6.31 -17.62
CA ILE A 77 16.19 -5.43 -17.15
C ILE A 77 16.97 -4.97 -18.39
N GLY A 78 17.15 -3.65 -18.51
CA GLY A 78 17.72 -2.99 -19.68
C GLY A 78 18.95 -2.12 -19.40
N THR A 79 19.65 -2.30 -18.27
CA THR A 79 20.76 -1.42 -17.86
C THR A 79 22.02 -1.62 -18.70
N ASP A 80 22.50 -2.86 -18.81
CA ASP A 80 23.77 -3.19 -19.47
C ASP A 80 23.59 -4.08 -20.73
N SER A 81 22.40 -4.65 -20.90
CA SER A 81 21.97 -5.44 -22.06
C SER A 81 20.46 -5.65 -22.00
N VAL A 82 19.91 -6.46 -22.90
CA VAL A 82 18.50 -6.90 -22.84
C VAL A 82 18.44 -8.21 -22.09
N TYR A 83 18.05 -8.15 -20.82
CA TYR A 83 17.81 -9.32 -19.98
C TYR A 83 16.32 -9.48 -19.69
N SER A 84 15.79 -10.68 -19.86
CA SER A 84 14.43 -11.01 -19.43
C SER A 84 14.40 -12.33 -18.67
N TYR A 85 13.47 -12.43 -17.73
CA TYR A 85 13.28 -13.61 -16.89
C TYR A 85 11.80 -13.83 -16.61
N THR A 86 11.34 -15.06 -16.79
CA THR A 86 9.97 -15.50 -16.48
C THR A 86 10.01 -16.56 -15.40
N PHE A 87 9.14 -16.43 -14.41
CA PHE A 87 9.01 -17.40 -13.33
C PHE A 87 7.61 -17.32 -12.74
N GLU A 88 7.21 -18.39 -12.04
CA GLU A 88 5.92 -18.44 -11.37
C GLU A 88 6.06 -17.93 -9.93
N HIS A 89 5.32 -16.88 -9.59
CA HIS A 89 5.10 -16.52 -8.19
C HIS A 89 4.06 -17.43 -7.56
N GLU A 90 4.39 -17.98 -6.39
CA GLU A 90 3.42 -18.76 -5.62
C GLU A 90 2.31 -17.86 -5.06
N LYS A 91 1.09 -18.39 -5.09
CA LYS A 91 -0.05 -17.74 -4.44
C LYS A 91 0.09 -17.92 -2.92
N ARG A 92 0.09 -16.80 -2.21
CA ARG A 92 -0.01 -16.77 -0.75
C ARG A 92 -1.43 -17.13 -0.30
N ASP A 93 -1.57 -18.20 0.49
CA ASP A 93 -2.85 -18.62 1.08
C ASP A 93 -3.36 -17.64 2.14
N ASP A 94 -2.45 -16.90 2.79
CA ASP A 94 -2.72 -15.86 3.77
C ASP A 94 -2.89 -14.46 3.12
N CYS A 95 -2.95 -14.39 1.79
CA CYS A 95 -3.08 -13.11 1.09
C CYS A 95 -4.42 -12.44 1.45
N PRO A 96 -4.41 -11.20 1.93
CA PRO A 96 -5.63 -10.48 2.33
C PRO A 96 -6.62 -10.31 1.17
N VAL A 97 -6.14 -10.38 -0.07
CA VAL A 97 -6.89 -10.15 -1.32
C VAL A 97 -7.51 -11.44 -1.85
N CYS A 98 -6.67 -12.46 -2.08
CA CYS A 98 -7.02 -13.63 -2.89
C CYS A 98 -6.78 -14.96 -2.16
N GLY A 99 -6.26 -14.94 -0.94
CA GLY A 99 -5.91 -16.13 -0.14
C GLY A 99 -7.12 -16.89 0.37
N GLY A 100 -8.25 -16.20 0.59
CA GLY A 100 -9.51 -16.81 1.04
C GLY A 100 -9.53 -17.29 2.49
N GLN A 101 -8.36 -17.36 3.15
CA GLN A 101 -8.23 -17.63 4.57
C GLN A 101 -8.20 -16.32 5.37
N SER A 102 -8.78 -16.31 6.58
CA SER A 102 -8.68 -15.17 7.48
C SER A 102 -7.25 -15.04 8.02
N LEU A 103 -6.70 -13.82 7.95
CA LEU A 103 -5.34 -13.57 8.42
C LEU A 103 -5.32 -13.62 9.94
N SER A 104 -4.63 -14.61 10.50
CA SER A 104 -4.52 -14.76 11.95
C SER A 104 -3.47 -13.81 12.51
N ILE A 105 -3.86 -13.01 13.49
CA ILE A 105 -2.99 -12.06 14.17
C ILE A 105 -2.95 -12.34 15.67
N ALA A 106 -1.73 -12.37 16.21
CA ALA A 106 -1.50 -12.43 17.64
C ALA A 106 -1.57 -11.02 18.22
N VAL A 107 -2.46 -10.82 19.18
CA VAL A 107 -2.71 -9.52 19.82
C VAL A 107 -2.54 -9.71 21.33
N ASN A 108 -1.76 -8.84 21.97
CA ASN A 108 -1.68 -8.87 23.43
C ASN A 108 -3.02 -8.41 24.04
N LYS A 109 -3.47 -9.05 25.12
CA LYS A 109 -4.74 -8.69 25.81
C LYS A 109 -4.83 -7.24 26.26
N GLU A 110 -3.68 -6.60 26.48
CA GLU A 110 -3.56 -5.20 26.91
C GLU A 110 -3.53 -4.21 25.72
N TRP A 111 -3.48 -4.68 24.47
CA TRP A 111 -3.49 -3.79 23.32
C TRP A 111 -4.82 -3.04 23.22
N THR A 112 -4.70 -1.75 22.95
CA THR A 112 -5.82 -0.88 22.59
C THR A 112 -6.18 -1.06 21.12
N VAL A 113 -7.38 -0.63 20.74
CA VAL A 113 -7.79 -0.58 19.33
C VAL A 113 -6.86 0.33 18.52
N GLU A 114 -6.39 1.43 19.12
CA GLU A 114 -5.41 2.31 18.49
C GLU A 114 -4.11 1.57 18.15
N ARG A 115 -3.56 0.79 19.09
CA ARG A 115 -2.35 -0.01 18.83
C ARG A 115 -2.56 -1.05 17.74
N LEU A 116 -3.75 -1.65 17.68
CA LEU A 116 -4.11 -2.57 16.60
C LEU A 116 -4.10 -1.84 15.24
N ILE A 117 -4.66 -0.63 15.16
CA ILE A 117 -4.66 0.19 13.93
C ILE A 117 -3.22 0.54 13.49
N GLU A 118 -2.36 0.95 14.41
CA GLU A 118 -0.95 1.22 14.13
C GLU A 118 -0.26 -0.02 13.53
N MET A 119 -0.47 -1.19 14.13
CA MET A 119 0.08 -2.44 13.62
C MET A 119 -0.39 -2.71 12.19
N LEU A 120 -1.67 -2.51 11.88
CA LEU A 120 -2.20 -2.71 10.52
C LEU A 120 -1.60 -1.72 9.50
N ILE A 121 -1.23 -0.52 9.93
CA ILE A 121 -0.57 0.49 9.08
C ILE A 121 0.89 0.10 8.82
N GLU A 122 1.60 -0.38 9.84
CA GLU A 122 3.05 -0.67 9.78
C GLU A 122 3.38 -2.01 9.13
N ARG A 123 2.51 -3.02 9.28
CA ARG A 123 2.80 -4.40 8.86
C ARG A 123 2.85 -4.51 7.33
N GLN A 124 3.97 -5.00 6.80
CA GLN A 124 4.28 -5.00 5.36
C GLN A 124 3.32 -5.85 4.51
N ASP A 125 2.66 -6.84 5.09
CA ASP A 125 1.68 -7.69 4.43
C ASP A 125 0.26 -7.08 4.35
N ILE A 126 0.00 -5.96 5.05
CA ILE A 126 -1.30 -5.30 5.11
C ILE A 126 -1.24 -3.85 4.60
N GLN A 127 -0.33 -3.02 5.14
CA GLN A 127 -0.07 -1.61 4.77
C GLN A 127 -1.31 -0.77 4.45
N VAL A 128 -2.34 -0.84 5.31
CA VAL A 128 -3.59 -0.09 5.09
C VAL A 128 -3.46 1.37 5.52
N LYS A 129 -4.07 2.29 4.77
CA LYS A 129 -4.17 3.71 5.17
C LYS A 129 -5.56 3.99 5.72
N LYS A 130 -5.63 4.53 6.94
CA LYS A 130 -6.87 4.88 7.65
C LYS A 130 -7.90 3.72 7.62
N PRO A 131 -7.59 2.58 8.26
CA PRO A 131 -8.54 1.47 8.31
C PRO A 131 -9.74 1.79 9.21
N SER A 132 -10.90 1.25 8.83
CA SER A 132 -12.08 1.10 9.67
C SER A 132 -12.20 -0.36 10.09
N LEU A 133 -12.58 -0.59 11.34
CA LEU A 133 -12.64 -1.89 11.99
C LEU A 133 -14.07 -2.18 12.45
N SER A 134 -14.55 -3.37 12.14
CA SER A 134 -15.87 -3.84 12.58
C SER A 134 -15.86 -5.34 12.85
N THR A 135 -16.77 -5.78 13.70
CA THR A 135 -17.13 -7.20 13.84
C THR A 135 -18.53 -7.41 13.24
N PRO A 136 -18.98 -8.65 13.01
CA PRO A 136 -20.31 -8.91 12.44
C PRO A 136 -21.48 -8.26 13.20
N GLY A 137 -21.32 -7.99 14.50
CA GLY A 137 -22.37 -7.39 15.35
C GLY A 137 -22.04 -6.01 15.93
N LYS A 138 -20.80 -5.53 15.83
CA LYS A 138 -20.36 -4.30 16.52
C LYS A 138 -19.38 -3.48 15.72
N GLN A 139 -19.61 -2.17 15.68
CA GLN A 139 -18.71 -1.19 15.11
C GLN A 139 -17.58 -0.89 16.10
N ILE A 140 -16.33 -1.23 15.75
CA ILE A 140 -15.17 -0.97 16.62
C ILE A 140 -14.74 0.49 16.43
N TYR A 141 -14.34 0.83 15.21
CA TYR A 141 -13.89 2.17 14.85
C TYR A 141 -14.11 2.46 13.36
N PHE A 142 -14.67 3.62 13.02
CA PHE A 142 -14.92 4.03 11.64
C PHE A 142 -14.26 5.38 11.34
N GLN A 143 -13.58 5.48 10.22
CA GLN A 143 -12.95 6.73 9.78
C GLN A 143 -13.94 7.69 9.11
N ALA A 144 -15.02 7.16 8.55
CA ALA A 144 -16.07 7.91 7.89
C ALA A 144 -17.41 7.16 7.97
N PRO A 145 -18.55 7.85 7.93
CA PRO A 145 -18.75 9.30 7.98
C PRO A 145 -18.42 9.92 9.36
N PRO A 146 -18.24 11.26 9.48
CA PRO A 146 -17.78 11.92 10.72
C PRO A 146 -18.63 11.62 11.96
N GLN A 147 -19.91 11.34 11.78
CA GLN A 147 -20.82 10.98 12.87
C GLN A 147 -20.45 9.64 13.51
N LEU A 148 -20.09 8.63 12.70
CA LEU A 148 -19.64 7.33 13.19
C LEU A 148 -18.21 7.41 13.74
N GLU A 149 -17.37 8.25 13.17
CA GLU A 149 -16.03 8.51 13.70
C GLU A 149 -16.12 9.07 15.12
N GLN A 150 -16.91 10.11 15.35
CA GLN A 150 -17.11 10.68 16.68
C GLN A 150 -17.73 9.68 17.66
N ALA A 151 -18.69 8.87 17.21
CA ALA A 151 -19.36 7.88 18.06
C ALA A 151 -18.44 6.70 18.43
N THR A 152 -17.51 6.33 17.55
CA THR A 152 -16.62 5.17 17.76
C THR A 152 -15.22 5.55 18.22
N ARG A 153 -14.82 6.83 18.16
CA ARG A 153 -13.56 7.36 18.67
C ARG A 153 -13.27 6.96 20.13
N PRO A 154 -14.23 6.94 21.07
CA PRO A 154 -13.98 6.48 22.44
C PRO A 154 -13.57 5.01 22.55
N ASN A 155 -13.76 4.21 21.50
CA ASN A 155 -13.31 2.81 21.50
C ASN A 155 -11.82 2.67 21.17
N LEU A 156 -11.15 3.72 20.69
CA LEU A 156 -9.71 3.68 20.37
C LEU A 156 -8.85 3.35 21.59
N GLU A 157 -9.20 3.92 22.74
CA GLU A 157 -8.52 3.73 24.03
C GLU A 157 -8.89 2.41 24.71
N LYS A 158 -9.98 1.76 24.28
CA LYS A 158 -10.42 0.49 24.86
C LYS A 158 -9.53 -0.66 24.40
N LYS A 159 -9.44 -1.69 25.24
CA LYS A 159 -8.71 -2.90 24.89
C LYS A 159 -9.43 -3.66 23.79
N VAL A 160 -8.67 -4.26 22.88
CA VAL A 160 -9.23 -5.12 21.83
C VAL A 160 -10.01 -6.28 22.45
N SER A 161 -9.54 -6.81 23.58
CA SER A 161 -10.16 -7.90 24.35
C SER A 161 -11.55 -7.59 24.92
N GLU A 162 -11.92 -6.32 25.06
CA GLU A 162 -13.27 -5.90 25.48
C GLU A 162 -14.27 -5.87 24.33
N LEU A 163 -13.77 -5.83 23.08
CA LEU A 163 -14.57 -5.62 21.88
C LEU A 163 -14.62 -6.85 20.98
N VAL A 164 -13.58 -7.68 21.02
CA VAL A 164 -13.42 -8.87 20.20
C VAL A 164 -13.12 -10.06 21.12
N PRO A 165 -13.89 -11.16 21.06
CA PRO A 165 -13.59 -12.36 21.82
C PRO A 165 -12.35 -13.07 21.25
N ASP A 166 -11.75 -13.97 22.02
CA ASP A 166 -10.64 -14.79 21.53
C ASP A 166 -11.09 -15.68 20.36
N GLY A 167 -10.30 -15.70 19.29
CA GLY A 167 -10.68 -16.32 18.01
C GLY A 167 -11.72 -15.52 17.21
N GLY A 168 -12.11 -14.34 17.67
CA GLY A 168 -13.07 -13.47 17.00
C GLY A 168 -12.55 -12.93 15.67
N GLU A 169 -13.47 -12.66 14.75
CA GLU A 169 -13.15 -12.10 13.43
C GLU A 169 -13.41 -10.59 13.39
N VAL A 170 -12.41 -9.85 12.90
CA VAL A 170 -12.46 -8.41 12.66
C VAL A 170 -12.38 -8.16 11.17
N THR A 171 -13.39 -7.48 10.63
CA THR A 171 -13.41 -6.99 9.26
C THR A 171 -12.77 -5.61 9.19
N VAL A 172 -11.71 -5.51 8.39
CA VAL A 172 -10.97 -4.29 8.11
C VAL A 172 -11.35 -3.79 6.72
N THR A 173 -11.74 -2.51 6.66
CA THR A 173 -12.02 -1.81 5.40
C THR A 173 -11.17 -0.56 5.31
N ALA A 174 -10.66 -0.24 4.13
CA ALA A 174 -9.85 0.94 3.89
C ALA A 174 -10.00 1.39 2.44
N THR A 175 -9.78 2.66 2.14
CA THR A 175 -9.77 3.13 0.75
C THR A 175 -8.62 2.54 -0.07
N THR A 176 -7.56 2.06 0.59
CA THR A 176 -6.45 1.36 -0.03
C THR A 176 -6.72 -0.12 -0.30
N LEU A 177 -7.81 -0.66 0.25
CA LEU A 177 -8.21 -2.05 0.03
C LEU A 177 -9.43 -2.10 -0.89
N PRO A 178 -9.34 -2.76 -2.06
CA PRO A 178 -10.50 -2.93 -2.94
C PRO A 178 -11.52 -3.96 -2.41
N PHE A 179 -11.25 -4.62 -1.29
CA PHE A 179 -12.09 -5.64 -0.65
C PHE A 179 -11.95 -5.55 0.89
N ASN A 180 -12.80 -6.29 1.60
CA ASN A 180 -12.77 -6.36 3.06
C ASN A 180 -11.74 -7.41 3.51
N LEU A 181 -10.78 -7.02 4.35
CA LEU A 181 -9.81 -7.92 4.94
C LEU A 181 -10.38 -8.52 6.24
N SER A 182 -10.49 -9.83 6.31
CA SER A 182 -10.90 -10.55 7.52
C SER A 182 -9.69 -10.98 8.35
N LEU A 183 -9.58 -10.43 9.56
CA LEU A 183 -8.58 -10.79 10.55
C LEU A 183 -9.18 -11.74 11.59
N ARG A 184 -8.45 -12.79 11.96
CA ARG A 184 -8.76 -13.61 13.13
C ARG A 184 -7.85 -13.20 14.28
N VAL A 185 -8.43 -12.70 15.36
CA VAL A 185 -7.69 -12.24 16.53
C VAL A 185 -7.45 -13.42 17.46
N THR A 186 -6.19 -13.66 17.81
CA THR A 186 -5.78 -14.63 18.83
C THR A 186 -5.04 -13.90 19.94
N TYR A 187 -5.47 -14.09 21.19
CA TYR A 187 -4.82 -13.40 22.31
C TYR A 187 -3.62 -14.16 22.85
N THR A 188 -2.50 -13.48 22.98
CA THR A 188 -1.31 -13.93 23.72
C THR A 188 -1.23 -13.26 25.08
#